data_AF-A0A4Q3Z439-F1
#
_entry.id   AF-A0A4Q3Z439-F1
#
_cell.length_a   1.000
_cell.length_b   1.000
_cell.length_c   1.000
_cell.angle_alpha   90.00
_cell.angle_beta   90.00
_cell.angle_gamma   90.00
#
_symmetry.space_group_name_H-M   'P 1'
#
loop_
_entity.id
_entity.type
_entity.pdbx_description
1 polymer ?
#
loop_
_entity_poly.entity_id
_entity_poly.type
_entity_poly.pdbx_seq_one_letter_code
_entity_poly.pdbx_strand_id
1 'polypeptide(L)' 'MPDVSGWTLVMAVQAIQTEILRLRGTPGERIVPGDELLLVDYETAAEELEAAYAEAVRLQPNLPDYSQLVNRRS' A
#
# COMPACT_ATOMS: atom_id res chain seq x y z
N MET A 1 1.49 19.42 -4.11
CA MET A 1 1.75 18.10 -4.71
C MET A 1 0.97 18.02 -6.02
N PRO A 2 1.48 17.34 -7.06
CA PRO A 2 0.69 17.07 -8.25
C PRO A 2 -0.60 16.32 -7.86
N ASP A 3 -1.68 16.60 -8.58
CA ASP A 3 -2.99 16.01 -8.32
C ASP A 3 -2.99 14.55 -8.81
N VAL A 4 -2.96 13.60 -7.88
CA VAL A 4 -2.97 12.16 -8.18
C VAL A 4 -4.42 11.68 -8.13
N SER A 5 -4.88 11.01 -9.19
CA SER A 5 -6.27 10.54 -9.23
C SER A 5 -6.56 9.50 -8.14
N GLY A 6 -7.79 9.48 -7.61
CA GLY A 6 -8.21 8.49 -6.61
C GLY A 6 -7.98 7.04 -7.06
N TRP A 7 -8.22 6.73 -8.34
CA TRP A 7 -7.94 5.40 -8.91
C TRP A 7 -6.46 5.08 -9.02
N THR A 8 -5.60 6.09 -9.21
CA THR A 8 -4.14 5.91 -9.11
C THR A 8 -3.73 5.58 -7.68
N LEU A 9 -4.33 6.23 -6.68
CA LEU A 9 -4.11 5.89 -5.27
C LEU A 9 -4.57 4.46 -4.94
N VAL A 10 -5.71 4.00 -5.48
CA VAL A 10 -6.15 2.60 -5.35
C VAL A 10 -5.06 1.63 -5.83
N MET A 11 -4.51 1.87 -7.03
CA MET A 11 -3.46 1.01 -7.58
C MET A 11 -2.18 1.07 -6.73
N ALA A 12 -1.78 2.25 -6.26
CA ALA A 12 -0.60 2.43 -5.43
C ALA A 12 -0.74 1.68 -4.09
N VAL A 13 -1.87 1.84 -3.39
CA VAL A 13 -2.16 1.13 -2.13
C VAL A 13 -2.06 -0.39 -2.33
N GLN A 14 -2.66 -0.91 -3.40
CA GLN A 14 -2.64 -2.36 -3.68
C GLN A 14 -1.24 -2.88 -4.03
N ALA A 15 -0.45 -2.11 -4.78
CA ALA A 15 0.92 -2.47 -5.12
C ALA A 15 1.80 -2.52 -3.86
N ILE A 16 1.74 -1.50 -3.02
CA ILE A 16 2.51 -1.44 -1.76
C ILE A 16 2.09 -2.57 -0.82
N GLN A 17 0.80 -2.82 -0.65
CA GLN A 17 0.31 -3.93 0.15
C GLN A 17 0.84 -5.28 -0.36
N THR A 18 0.89 -5.47 -1.67
CA THR A 18 1.40 -6.71 -2.28
C THR A 18 2.87 -6.93 -1.92
N GLU A 19 3.69 -5.87 -1.98
CA GLU A 19 5.12 -5.95 -1.62
C GLU A 19 5.33 -6.20 -0.12
N ILE A 20 4.54 -5.56 0.75
CA ILE A 20 4.56 -5.81 2.20
C ILE A 20 4.25 -7.29 2.48
N LEU A 21 3.18 -7.82 1.87
CA LEU A 21 2.79 -9.22 2.05
C LEU A 21 3.85 -10.18 1.50
N ARG A 22 4.47 -9.85 0.35
CA ARG A 22 5.56 -10.63 -0.22
C ARG A 22 6.76 -10.69 0.71
N LEU A 23 7.21 -9.55 1.25
CA LEU A 23 8.36 -9.47 2.15
C LEU A 23 8.07 -10.19 3.48
N ARG A 24 6.91 -9.93 4.10
CA ARG A 24 6.50 -10.61 5.35
C ARG A 24 6.30 -12.12 5.18
N GLY A 25 5.89 -12.56 3.99
CA GLY A 25 5.72 -13.98 3.64
C GLY A 25 7.01 -14.68 3.23
N THR A 26 8.13 -13.96 3.11
CA THR A 26 9.41 -14.54 2.70
C THR A 26 9.99 -15.38 3.85
N PRO A 27 10.24 -16.69 3.65
CA PRO A 27 10.88 -17.52 4.67
C PRO A 27 12.26 -17.00 5.04
N GLY A 28 12.65 -17.15 6.31
CA GLY A 28 13.92 -16.63 6.83
C GLY A 28 15.16 -17.03 6.03
N GLU A 29 15.20 -18.24 5.48
CA GLU A 29 16.30 -18.74 4.63
C GLU A 29 16.43 -18.01 3.27
N ARG A 30 15.39 -17.26 2.87
CA ARG A 30 15.32 -16.48 1.61
C ARG A 30 15.42 -14.97 1.83
N ILE A 31 15.48 -14.50 3.09
CA ILE A 31 15.64 -13.08 3.40
C ILE A 31 17.07 -12.65 3.04
N VAL A 32 17.19 -11.57 2.27
CA VAL A 32 18.49 -11.00 1.89
C VAL A 32 18.77 -9.69 2.64
N PRO A 33 20.05 -9.28 2.77
CA PRO A 33 20.38 -8.00 3.36
C PRO A 33 19.66 -6.85 2.64
N GLY A 34 18.95 -6.03 3.41
CA GLY A 34 18.17 -4.90 2.88
C GLY A 34 16.66 -5.14 2.82
N ASP A 35 16.18 -6.39 2.88
CA ASP A 35 14.73 -6.69 2.87
C ASP A 35 14.00 -6.08 4.09
N GLU A 36 14.65 -6.06 5.25
CA GLU A 36 14.08 -5.47 6.47
C GLU A 36 13.91 -3.95 6.33
N LEU A 37 14.92 -3.26 5.79
CA LEU A 37 14.83 -1.81 5.54
C LEU A 37 13.78 -1.50 4.49
N LEU A 38 13.75 -2.29 3.41
CA LEU A 38 12.76 -2.14 2.35
C LEU A 38 11.33 -2.37 2.86
N LEU A 39 11.14 -3.32 3.79
CA LEU A 39 9.84 -3.52 4.44
C LEU A 39 9.42 -2.29 5.25
N VAL A 40 10.32 -1.70 6.02
CA VAL A 40 10.06 -0.45 6.78
C VAL A 40 9.70 0.71 5.84
N ASP A 41 10.40 0.83 4.72
CA ASP A 41 10.12 1.86 3.70
C ASP A 41 8.71 1.67 3.10
N TYR A 42 8.32 0.43 2.78
CA TYR A 42 6.98 0.14 2.29
C TYR A 42 5.89 0.37 3.33
N GLU A 43 6.13 0.03 4.60
CA GLU A 43 5.19 0.30 5.69
C GLU A 43 4.97 1.81 5.87
N THR A 44 6.05 2.59 5.79
CA THR A 44 5.98 4.07 5.82
C THR A 44 5.18 4.59 4.63
N ALA A 45 5.44 4.09 3.42
CA ALA A 45 4.68 4.47 2.23
C ALA A 45 3.19 4.11 2.32
N ALA A 46 2.86 2.99 2.97
CA ALA A 46 1.47 2.59 3.20
C ALA A 46 0.73 3.59 4.11
N GLU A 47 1.37 4.07 5.18
CA GLU A 47 0.80 5.09 6.06
C GLU A 47 0.53 6.40 5.32
N GLU A 48 1.47 6.85 4.48
CA GLU A 48 1.30 8.06 3.66
C GLU A 48 0.18 7.92 2.64
N LEU A 49 0.09 6.77 1.98
CA LEU A 49 -0.97 6.48 1.01
C LEU A 49 -2.34 6.35 1.66
N GLU A 50 -2.44 5.81 2.88
CA GLU A 50 -3.69 5.76 3.64
C GLU A 50 -4.22 7.16 3.91
N ALA A 51 -3.35 8.08 4.35
CA ALA A 51 -3.71 9.47 4.57
C ALA A 51 -4.17 10.14 3.26
N ALA A 52 -3.42 9.97 2.17
CA ALA A 52 -3.79 10.54 0.86
C ALA A 52 -5.10 9.95 0.32
N TYR A 53 -5.34 8.66 0.52
CA TYR A 53 -6.57 7.99 0.11
C TYR A 53 -7.78 8.47 0.92
N ALA A 54 -7.62 8.69 2.23
CA ALA A 54 -8.66 9.25 3.08
C ALA A 54 -9.10 10.65 2.63
N GLU A 55 -8.21 11.44 2.05
CA GLU A 55 -8.57 12.71 1.39
C GLU A 55 -9.33 12.45 0.08
N ALA A 56 -8.85 11.54 -0.76
CA ALA A 56 -9.44 11.24 -2.05
C ALA A 56 -10.89 10.70 -1.94
N VAL A 57 -11.17 9.84 -0.96
CA VAL A 57 -12.52 9.31 -0.70
C VAL A 57 -13.53 10.42 -0.39
N ARG A 58 -13.11 11.50 0.28
CA ARG A 58 -14.00 12.65 0.56
C ARG A 58 -14.39 13.41 -0.70
N LEU A 59 -13.52 13.40 -1.72
CA LEU A 59 -13.73 14.08 -2.99
C LEU A 59 -14.37 13.18 -4.05
N GLN A 60 -14.18 11.85 -3.94
CA GLN A 60 -14.64 10.84 -4.89
C GLN A 60 -15.35 9.69 -4.13
N PRO A 61 -16.66 9.81 -3.85
CA PRO A 61 -17.39 8.85 -3.03
C PRO A 61 -17.53 7.43 -3.63
N ASN A 62 -17.16 7.25 -4.89
CA ASN A 62 -17.23 5.98 -5.61
C ASN A 62 -15.96 5.13 -5.49
N LEU A 63 -14.95 5.61 -4.73
CA LEU A 63 -13.76 4.82 -4.44
C LEU A 63 -14.07 3.68 -3.44
N PRO A 64 -13.40 2.51 -3.54
CA PRO A 64 -13.60 1.42 -2.60
C PRO A 64 -13.23 1.76 -1.15
N ASP A 65 -13.71 1.00 -0.17
CA ASP A 65 -13.22 1.15 1.20
C ASP A 65 -11.74 0.74 1.28
N TYR A 66 -10.94 1.49 2.06
CA TYR A 66 -9.51 1.20 2.22
C TYR A 66 -9.26 -0.24 2.71
N SER A 67 -10.10 -0.74 3.62
CA SER A 67 -10.03 -2.11 4.13
C SER A 67 -10.19 -3.18 3.03
N GLN A 68 -10.93 -2.89 1.95
CA GLN A 68 -11.08 -3.79 0.81
C GLN A 68 -9.81 -3.81 -0.07
N LEU A 69 -9.03 -2.73 -0.05
CA LEU A 69 -7.79 -2.64 -0.81
C LEU A 69 -6.69 -3.48 -0.16
N VAL A 70 -6.56 -3.40 1.17
CA VAL A 70 -5.47 -4.07 1.91
C VAL A 70 -5.76 -5.54 2.25
N ASN A 71 -7.03 -5.94 2.29
CA ASN A 71 -7.45 -7.31 2.61
C ASN A 71 -7.76 -8.18 1.38
N ARG A 72 -7.48 -7.71 0.16
CA ARG A 72 -7.68 -8.51 -1.05
C ARG A 72 -6.67 -9.67 -1.05
N ARG A 73 -7.08 -10.81 -0.49
CA ARG A 73 -6.40 -12.10 -0.67
C ARG A 73 -6.40 -12.40 -2.17
N SER A 74 -5.22 -12.33 -2.80
CA SER A 74 -4.95 -12.91 -4.12
C SER A 74 -4.93 -14.43 -4.04
#